data_AF-A0A7H2V432-F1
#
_entry.id   AF-A0A7H2V432-F1
#
_cell.length_a   1.000
_cell.length_b   1.000
_cell.length_c   1.000
_cell.angle_alpha   90.00
_cell.angle_beta   90.00
_cell.angle_gamma   90.00
#
_symmetry.space_group_name_H-M   'P 1'
#
loop_
_entity.id
_entity.type
_entity.pdbx_description
1 polymer ?
#
loop_
_entity_poly.entity_id
_entity_poly.type
_entity_poly.pdbx_seq_one_letter_code
_entity_poly.pdbx_strand_id
1 'polypeptide(L)'
;MNNLFSKMLGCALASTLLPLQFAYAQIEKDLPKNHVVSLTFHDVRDDVLKEGDRDIYAIQTKNLAQFFDWLSQSEWKPIRLKDIEEARKQGKELPHNAILLTFDDGALSSYSRIFPLLKQYQIPAVFALPTSWLNGNTKAGYEAYGQGNLVNWKQVREMQASGLAEFASHSDDLHHGVLANPQGNEQPAATSYMYLKSQARYETDTEYQQRILNDLKKSHDVLKKELGVEPKAIVWPYGAVNQQLEQIAQQAGFTFSFSLGRDGVNQINDVTFKRSLMVDNSTAEQLSETLLNILNSAEKDLYKQPKHFVSMDLKQLAALSNTQSDEKLGILLSKLYSLKNNTLILKPLDDQDGDGQYDVAYFPTAQMPVKQDILNRSLWQAQTRAGQSVILELPIYPQKNKPFLVADLAKDIARFNSNLSGIQLNAGTALNCAMQNTTINESNCVEQVKQLSQLSQLTQKAAKPYLNMSNQAQFSLLLTPDLEHIEQLPALLKSLLTQNDLVNLKFNMVDKQKQFKQALELLNTLDAKYKQRIMLTLTLPENDQKNAWQEVKQGLFDIQRIGIQKFGVDGYSPKNSKNVHEYLYNPMSLNSSSVMYQPFAGLANEGKK
;
A
#
# COMPACT_ATOMS: atom_id res chain seq x y z
N MET A 1 68.54 51.95 22.61
CA MET A 1 68.17 53.26 23.20
C MET A 1 66.83 53.68 22.60
N ASN A 2 65.87 53.93 23.50
CA ASN A 2 64.57 54.60 23.37
C ASN A 2 63.51 54.00 22.42
N ASN A 3 62.46 53.32 22.90
CA ASN A 3 61.31 53.72 23.73
C ASN A 3 60.17 54.46 23.00
N LEU A 4 59.03 53.76 23.02
CA LEU A 4 57.67 54.19 23.36
C LEU A 4 56.77 54.95 22.36
N PHE A 5 55.72 54.21 21.95
CA PHE A 5 54.28 54.48 22.07
C PHE A 5 53.48 55.33 21.06
N SER A 6 52.32 54.73 20.70
CA SER A 6 50.98 55.33 20.46
C SER A 6 50.71 55.86 19.03
N LYS A 7 49.64 55.49 18.29
CA LYS A 7 48.28 55.00 18.63
C LYS A 7 47.52 54.45 17.39
N MET A 8 46.65 53.46 17.64
CA MET A 8 45.37 53.06 16.98
C MET A 8 45.38 52.71 15.47
N LEU A 9 44.71 51.66 14.96
CA LEU A 9 43.42 51.07 15.32
C LEU A 9 43.37 49.64 14.70
N GLY A 10 43.16 48.59 15.51
CA GLY A 10 43.03 47.21 15.02
C GLY A 10 41.73 46.59 15.53
N CYS A 11 40.70 46.54 14.68
CA CYS A 11 39.47 45.79 14.93
C CYS A 11 39.79 44.29 15.00
N ALA A 12 39.70 43.71 16.20
CA ALA A 12 39.64 42.27 16.36
C ALA A 12 38.21 41.79 16.08
N LEU A 13 37.98 41.25 14.88
CA LEU A 13 36.80 40.45 14.56
C LEU A 13 36.91 39.13 15.34
N ALA A 14 36.13 39.00 16.41
CA ALA A 14 35.84 37.72 17.03
C ALA A 14 34.90 36.93 16.11
N SER A 15 35.48 36.16 15.20
CA SER A 15 34.76 35.15 14.42
C SER A 15 34.49 33.94 15.32
N THR A 16 33.31 33.91 15.93
CA THR A 16 32.73 32.70 16.50
C THR A 16 32.44 31.71 15.37
N LEU A 17 33.41 30.86 15.06
CA LEU A 17 33.21 29.63 14.27
C LEU A 17 32.33 28.69 15.10
N LEU A 18 31.02 28.82 14.97
CA LEU A 18 30.10 27.74 15.32
C LEU A 18 30.36 26.59 14.34
N PRO A 19 30.82 25.41 14.79
CA PRO A 19 30.95 24.28 13.91
C PRO A 19 29.55 23.94 13.39
N LEU A 20 29.37 24.05 12.07
CA LEU A 20 28.28 23.42 11.36
C LEU A 20 28.38 21.92 11.64
N GLN A 21 27.65 21.45 12.66
CA GLN A 21 27.39 20.03 12.82
C GLN A 21 26.48 19.63 11.65
N PHE A 22 27.10 19.18 10.56
CA PHE A 22 26.42 18.34 9.60
C PHE A 22 25.98 17.09 10.38
N ALA A 23 24.70 17.00 10.70
CA ALA A 23 24.11 15.78 11.18
C ALA A 23 24.22 14.75 10.04
N TYR A 24 25.30 13.98 10.02
CA TYR A 24 25.37 12.78 9.19
C TYR A 24 24.24 11.87 9.65
N ALA A 25 23.34 11.51 8.74
CA ALA A 25 22.36 10.47 9.03
C ALA A 25 23.14 9.19 9.40
N GLN A 26 23.03 8.78 10.66
CA GLN A 26 23.67 7.56 11.12
C GLN A 26 22.97 6.38 10.44
N ILE A 27 23.69 5.65 9.59
CA ILE A 27 23.19 4.44 8.95
C ILE A 27 23.12 3.37 10.04
N GLU A 28 21.93 2.91 10.35
CA GLU A 28 21.70 1.75 11.21
C GLU A 28 22.20 0.51 10.45
N LYS A 29 23.14 -0.20 11.08
CA LYS A 29 23.75 -1.41 10.50
C LYS A 29 23.27 -2.69 11.18
N ASP A 30 22.63 -2.54 12.33
CA ASP A 30 22.30 -3.63 13.23
C ASP A 30 20.81 -3.66 13.50
N LEU A 31 20.25 -4.86 13.51
CA LEU A 31 18.87 -5.10 13.92
C LEU A 31 18.70 -4.83 15.42
N PRO A 32 17.60 -4.17 15.84
CA PRO A 32 17.26 -4.12 17.24
C PRO A 32 17.08 -5.54 17.82
N LYS A 33 17.32 -5.70 19.13
CA LYS A 33 17.15 -7.01 19.79
C LYS A 33 15.77 -7.60 19.51
N ASN A 34 15.71 -8.92 19.31
CA ASN A 34 14.47 -9.65 19.04
C ASN A 34 13.71 -9.14 17.80
N HIS A 35 14.45 -8.68 16.80
CA HIS A 35 13.92 -8.37 15.48
C HIS A 35 14.52 -9.30 14.43
N VAL A 36 13.81 -9.45 13.31
CA VAL A 36 14.19 -10.30 12.19
C VAL A 36 13.78 -9.65 10.86
N VAL A 37 14.65 -9.75 9.86
CA VAL A 37 14.29 -9.44 8.46
C VAL A 37 13.94 -10.74 7.74
N SER A 38 12.90 -10.73 6.93
CA SER A 38 12.52 -11.91 6.14
C SER A 38 12.67 -11.62 4.65
N LEU A 39 13.41 -12.46 3.92
CA LEU A 39 13.46 -12.44 2.46
C LEU A 39 12.67 -13.62 1.90
N THR A 40 11.95 -13.41 0.80
CA THR A 40 11.24 -14.47 0.10
C THR A 40 11.67 -14.59 -1.35
N PHE A 41 11.90 -15.84 -1.76
CA PHE A 41 12.30 -16.25 -3.09
C PHE A 41 11.26 -17.25 -3.63
N HIS A 42 11.25 -17.45 -4.95
CA HIS A 42 10.40 -18.44 -5.60
C HIS A 42 11.29 -19.43 -6.36
N ASP A 43 11.38 -19.30 -7.69
CA ASP A 43 12.16 -20.21 -8.51
C ASP A 43 13.64 -19.85 -8.54
N VAL A 44 14.47 -20.88 -8.70
CA VAL A 44 15.91 -20.75 -8.92
C VAL A 44 16.27 -21.51 -10.18
N ARG A 45 16.78 -20.80 -11.19
CA ARG A 45 17.16 -21.41 -12.48
C ARG A 45 18.55 -20.97 -12.91
N ASP A 46 19.18 -21.71 -13.82
CA ASP A 46 20.50 -21.34 -14.35
C ASP A 46 20.40 -20.39 -15.55
N ASP A 47 19.21 -20.31 -16.15
CA ASP A 47 18.93 -19.62 -17.42
C ASP A 47 18.13 -18.32 -17.24
N VAL A 48 18.00 -17.80 -16.02
CA VAL A 48 17.27 -16.54 -15.77
C VAL A 48 17.98 -15.39 -16.50
N LEU A 49 17.26 -14.66 -17.33
CA LEU A 49 17.80 -13.50 -18.04
C LEU A 49 18.08 -12.35 -17.08
N LYS A 50 18.99 -11.45 -17.46
CA LYS A 50 19.28 -10.25 -16.67
C LYS A 50 18.13 -9.24 -16.72
N GLU A 51 17.47 -9.13 -17.88
CA GLU A 51 16.35 -8.21 -18.11
C GLU A 51 15.31 -8.93 -18.97
N GLY A 52 14.03 -8.72 -18.66
CA GLY A 52 12.91 -9.26 -19.46
C GLY A 52 12.77 -10.78 -19.39
N ASP A 53 13.18 -11.42 -18.30
CA ASP A 53 12.88 -12.84 -18.08
C ASP A 53 11.37 -13.07 -18.02
N ARG A 54 10.94 -14.26 -18.43
CA ARG A 54 9.53 -14.67 -18.39
C ARG A 54 8.99 -14.79 -16.97
N ASP A 55 9.86 -15.07 -16.01
CA ASP A 55 9.53 -15.20 -14.60
C ASP A 55 10.33 -14.16 -13.82
N ILE A 56 9.68 -13.05 -13.50
CA ILE A 56 10.27 -11.94 -12.76
C ILE A 56 10.61 -12.31 -11.30
N TYR A 57 10.10 -13.44 -10.79
CA TYR A 57 10.34 -13.90 -9.43
C TYR A 57 11.50 -14.91 -9.36
N ALA A 58 12.04 -15.32 -10.52
CA ALA A 58 13.18 -16.23 -10.58
C ALA A 58 14.50 -15.52 -10.30
N ILE A 59 15.43 -16.24 -9.65
CA ILE A 59 16.82 -15.81 -9.45
C ILE A 59 17.79 -16.85 -10.03
N GLN A 60 18.94 -16.39 -10.53
CA GLN A 60 19.99 -17.30 -10.94
C GLN A 60 20.55 -18.10 -9.75
N THR A 61 20.79 -19.40 -9.96
CA THR A 61 21.50 -20.25 -8.98
C THR A 61 22.82 -19.62 -8.54
N LYS A 62 23.57 -19.02 -9.48
CA LYS A 62 24.83 -18.33 -9.19
C LYS A 62 24.62 -17.14 -8.23
N ASN A 63 23.62 -16.30 -8.49
CA ASN A 63 23.35 -15.12 -7.66
C ASN A 63 22.95 -15.53 -6.24
N LEU A 64 22.11 -16.57 -6.11
CA LEU A 64 21.73 -17.11 -4.80
C LEU A 64 22.93 -17.72 -4.07
N ALA A 65 23.79 -18.48 -4.76
CA ALA A 65 25.00 -19.04 -4.17
C ALA A 65 25.97 -17.95 -3.70
N GLN A 66 26.15 -16.88 -4.49
CA GLN A 66 26.96 -15.71 -4.09
C GLN A 66 26.37 -14.99 -2.88
N PHE A 67 25.04 -14.91 -2.77
CA PHE A 67 24.39 -14.34 -1.59
C PHE A 67 24.58 -15.21 -0.35
N PHE A 68 24.52 -16.54 -0.47
CA PHE A 68 24.82 -17.44 0.65
C PHE A 68 26.30 -17.40 1.06
N ASP A 69 27.20 -17.25 0.09
CA ASP A 69 28.62 -17.02 0.35
C ASP A 69 28.84 -15.73 1.14
N TRP A 70 28.20 -14.64 0.72
CA TRP A 70 28.22 -13.37 1.43
C TRP A 70 27.63 -13.51 2.85
N LEU A 71 26.48 -14.17 3.00
CA LEU A 71 25.85 -14.38 4.31
C LEU A 71 26.81 -15.11 5.28
N SER A 72 27.53 -16.13 4.80
CA SER A 72 28.47 -16.90 5.61
C SER A 72 29.63 -16.07 6.17
N GLN A 73 29.99 -14.98 5.49
CA GLN A 73 31.05 -14.05 5.85
C GLN A 73 30.52 -12.78 6.56
N SER A 74 29.19 -12.61 6.62
CA SER A 74 28.54 -11.44 7.19
C SER A 74 28.13 -11.63 8.66
N GLU A 75 27.74 -10.52 9.29
CA GLU A 75 27.11 -10.54 10.61
C GLU A 75 25.65 -11.02 10.58
N TRP A 76 25.03 -11.12 9.39
CA TRP A 76 23.66 -11.61 9.26
C TRP A 76 23.61 -13.12 9.46
N LYS A 77 22.71 -13.57 10.34
CA LYS A 77 22.59 -14.98 10.73
C LYS A 77 21.24 -15.53 10.31
N PRO A 78 21.21 -16.44 9.31
CA PRO A 78 20.00 -17.15 8.96
C PRO A 78 19.45 -17.95 10.15
N ILE A 79 18.15 -17.83 10.40
CA ILE A 79 17.46 -18.48 11.51
C ILE A 79 16.33 -19.40 11.03
N ARG A 80 15.87 -20.26 11.95
CA ARG A 80 14.67 -21.08 11.78
C ARG A 80 13.44 -20.36 12.33
N LEU A 81 12.27 -20.75 11.84
CA LEU A 81 10.99 -20.44 12.46
C LEU A 81 10.95 -20.87 13.93
N LYS A 82 11.56 -22.03 14.25
CA LYS A 82 11.72 -22.49 15.63
C LYS A 82 12.50 -21.52 16.51
N ASP A 83 13.50 -20.82 15.99
CA ASP A 83 14.28 -19.86 16.80
C ASP A 83 13.40 -18.65 17.19
N ILE A 84 12.51 -18.21 16.31
CA ILE A 84 11.50 -17.18 16.61
C ILE A 84 10.51 -17.69 17.67
N GLU A 85 10.08 -18.94 17.57
CA GLU A 85 9.20 -19.55 18.57
C GLU A 85 9.85 -19.65 19.96
N GLU A 86 11.09 -20.10 20.03
CA GLU A 86 11.87 -20.18 21.27
C GLU A 86 12.06 -18.79 21.87
N ALA A 87 12.32 -17.77 21.05
CA ALA A 87 12.40 -16.39 21.49
C ALA A 87 11.08 -15.90 22.12
N ARG A 88 9.94 -16.16 21.45
CA ARG A 88 8.60 -15.81 21.96
C ARG A 88 8.27 -16.51 23.28
N LYS A 89 8.48 -17.82 23.35
CA LYS A 89 7.97 -18.66 24.45
C LYS A 89 8.93 -18.77 25.63
N GLN A 90 10.24 -18.72 25.37
CA GLN A 90 11.27 -19.05 26.35
C GLN A 90 12.20 -17.86 26.63
N GLY A 91 12.06 -16.74 25.91
CA GLY A 91 12.91 -15.56 26.07
C GLY A 91 14.34 -15.76 25.56
N LYS A 92 14.58 -16.80 24.73
CA LYS A 92 15.89 -17.01 24.09
C LYS A 92 16.15 -15.88 23.10
N GLU A 93 17.24 -15.14 23.27
CA GLU A 93 17.57 -14.05 22.35
C GLU A 93 17.85 -14.60 20.94
N LEU A 94 17.33 -13.90 19.91
CA LEU A 94 17.73 -14.15 18.53
C LEU A 94 19.20 -13.75 18.32
N PRO A 95 19.91 -14.41 17.37
CA PRO A 95 21.25 -13.97 17.01
C PRO A 95 21.25 -12.53 16.48
N HIS A 96 22.41 -11.88 16.59
CA HIS A 96 22.63 -10.58 15.97
C HIS A 96 22.32 -10.65 14.46
N ASN A 97 21.64 -9.62 13.94
CA ASN A 97 21.22 -9.53 12.54
C ASN A 97 20.51 -10.81 12.02
N ALA A 98 19.47 -11.24 12.73
CA ALA A 98 18.69 -12.40 12.34
C ALA A 98 17.96 -12.20 11.00
N ILE A 99 18.10 -13.18 10.11
CA ILE A 99 17.41 -13.22 8.81
C ILE A 99 16.63 -14.53 8.64
N LEU A 100 15.37 -14.44 8.24
CA LEU A 100 14.56 -15.59 7.86
C LEU A 100 14.52 -15.69 6.33
N LEU A 101 15.03 -16.80 5.79
CA LEU A 101 14.97 -17.08 4.36
C LEU A 101 13.75 -17.96 4.07
N THR A 102 12.91 -17.53 3.14
CA THR A 102 11.69 -18.24 2.76
C THR A 102 11.66 -18.52 1.27
N PHE A 103 11.15 -19.69 0.87
CA PHE A 103 10.99 -20.12 -0.51
C PHE A 103 9.56 -20.59 -0.72
N ASP A 104 8.82 -19.95 -1.61
CA ASP A 104 7.40 -20.21 -1.79
C ASP A 104 7.15 -21.23 -2.92
N ASP A 105 5.89 -21.63 -3.07
CA ASP A 105 5.32 -22.44 -4.16
C ASP A 105 5.76 -23.90 -4.31
N GLY A 106 6.93 -24.29 -3.79
CA GLY A 106 7.41 -25.67 -3.88
C GLY A 106 7.91 -26.05 -5.28
N ALA A 107 8.48 -25.10 -6.03
CA ALA A 107 9.19 -25.38 -7.28
C ALA A 107 10.29 -26.45 -7.07
N LEU A 108 10.53 -27.31 -8.07
CA LEU A 108 11.52 -28.40 -8.01
C LEU A 108 12.94 -27.90 -7.72
N SER A 109 13.24 -26.64 -8.07
CA SER A 109 14.47 -25.95 -7.72
C SER A 109 14.72 -25.85 -6.21
N SER A 110 13.66 -25.86 -5.38
CA SER A 110 13.74 -25.99 -3.91
C SER A 110 14.56 -27.19 -3.48
N TYR A 111 14.36 -28.34 -4.14
CA TYR A 111 15.11 -29.57 -3.87
C TYR A 111 16.40 -29.67 -4.70
N SER A 112 16.33 -29.38 -6.00
CA SER A 112 17.44 -29.66 -6.91
C SER A 112 18.58 -28.64 -6.87
N ARG A 113 18.32 -27.42 -6.34
CA ARG A 113 19.27 -26.29 -6.37
C ARG A 113 19.45 -25.66 -5.01
N ILE A 114 18.35 -25.25 -4.38
CA ILE A 114 18.37 -24.55 -3.09
C ILE A 114 18.88 -25.49 -1.99
N PHE A 115 18.28 -26.67 -1.83
CA PHE A 115 18.65 -27.60 -0.76
C PHE A 115 20.15 -28.02 -0.75
N PRO A 116 20.80 -28.33 -1.89
CA PRO A 116 22.25 -28.51 -1.94
C PRO A 116 23.05 -27.31 -1.44
N LEU A 117 22.66 -26.08 -1.80
CA LEU A 117 23.30 -24.86 -1.30
C LEU A 117 23.09 -24.70 0.21
N LEU A 118 21.88 -24.93 0.72
CA LEU A 118 21.61 -24.90 2.17
C LEU A 118 22.51 -25.88 2.93
N LYS A 119 22.72 -27.11 2.41
CA LYS A 119 23.65 -28.09 3.00
C LYS A 119 25.10 -27.62 2.96
N GLN A 120 25.54 -27.05 1.84
CA GLN A 120 26.92 -26.57 1.68
C GLN A 120 27.25 -25.45 2.69
N TYR A 121 26.32 -24.52 2.87
CA TYR A 121 26.53 -23.35 3.74
C TYR A 121 25.97 -23.53 5.17
N GLN A 122 25.32 -24.65 5.47
CA GLN A 122 24.63 -24.92 6.75
C GLN A 122 23.61 -23.84 7.12
N ILE A 123 22.85 -23.38 6.11
CA ILE A 123 21.86 -22.31 6.23
C ILE A 123 20.46 -22.93 6.41
N PRO A 124 19.70 -22.57 7.46
CA PRO A 124 18.29 -22.92 7.55
C PRO A 124 17.40 -22.07 6.63
N ALA A 125 16.28 -22.65 6.18
CA ALA A 125 15.25 -21.93 5.43
C ALA A 125 13.85 -22.53 5.65
N VAL A 126 12.82 -21.72 5.38
CA VAL A 126 11.41 -22.13 5.43
C VAL A 126 10.89 -22.27 3.99
N PHE A 127 10.21 -23.37 3.70
CA PHE A 127 9.56 -23.63 2.41
C PHE A 127 8.04 -23.60 2.57
N ALA A 128 7.35 -22.73 1.84
CA ALA A 128 5.90 -22.63 1.88
C ALA A 128 5.27 -23.43 0.74
N LEU A 129 4.43 -24.42 1.06
CA LEU A 129 3.93 -25.39 0.08
C LEU A 129 2.40 -25.28 -0.11
N PRO A 130 1.91 -25.07 -1.35
CA PRO A 130 0.50 -25.25 -1.69
C PRO A 130 0.21 -26.75 -1.77
N THR A 131 -0.52 -27.29 -0.80
CA THR A 131 -0.67 -28.75 -0.68
C THR A 131 -1.48 -29.36 -1.82
N SER A 132 -2.40 -28.62 -2.44
CA SER A 132 -3.14 -29.09 -3.62
C SER A 132 -2.25 -29.24 -4.86
N TRP A 133 -1.22 -28.39 -5.01
CA TRP A 133 -0.29 -28.44 -6.13
C TRP A 133 0.58 -29.70 -6.05
N LEU A 134 1.18 -29.96 -4.88
CA LEU A 134 2.02 -31.13 -4.64
C LEU A 134 1.24 -32.45 -4.76
N ASN A 135 -0.04 -32.44 -4.38
CA ASN A 135 -0.92 -33.61 -4.50
C ASN A 135 -1.50 -33.79 -5.91
N GLY A 136 -1.28 -32.85 -6.84
CA GLY A 136 -1.84 -32.90 -8.18
C GLY A 136 -3.37 -32.76 -8.21
N ASN A 137 -3.95 -32.12 -7.21
CA ASN A 137 -5.41 -31.91 -7.10
C ASN A 137 -5.89 -30.80 -8.05
N THR A 138 -4.99 -29.93 -8.50
CA THR A 138 -5.29 -28.78 -9.35
C THR A 138 -4.27 -28.65 -10.49
N LYS A 139 -4.61 -27.86 -11.51
CA LYS A 139 -3.70 -27.55 -12.63
C LYS A 139 -2.81 -26.35 -12.34
N ALA A 140 -3.07 -25.58 -11.29
CA ALA A 140 -2.40 -24.31 -11.01
C ALA A 140 -0.88 -24.47 -10.90
N GLY A 141 -0.41 -25.49 -10.17
CA GLY A 141 1.03 -25.78 -10.08
C GLY A 141 1.69 -26.16 -11.42
N TYR A 142 0.96 -26.88 -12.28
CA TYR A 142 1.39 -27.18 -13.65
C TYR A 142 1.41 -25.91 -14.53
N GLU A 143 0.43 -25.03 -14.39
CA GLU A 143 0.36 -23.78 -15.14
C GLU A 143 1.46 -22.79 -14.70
N ALA A 144 1.83 -22.79 -13.42
CA ALA A 144 2.89 -21.96 -12.87
C ALA A 144 4.29 -22.43 -13.28
N TYR A 145 4.60 -23.73 -13.11
CA TYR A 145 5.97 -24.24 -13.25
C TYR A 145 6.16 -25.25 -14.38
N GLY A 146 5.09 -25.80 -14.95
CA GLY A 146 5.13 -26.90 -15.91
C GLY A 146 5.15 -28.29 -15.26
N GLN A 147 4.98 -29.32 -16.08
CA GLN A 147 4.89 -30.70 -15.60
C GLN A 147 6.20 -31.19 -15.01
N GLY A 148 6.13 -31.78 -13.81
CA GLY A 148 7.29 -32.34 -13.13
C GLY A 148 8.22 -31.32 -12.48
N ASN A 149 7.86 -30.03 -12.48
CA ASN A 149 8.68 -28.94 -11.94
C ASN A 149 8.26 -28.50 -10.53
N LEU A 150 7.60 -29.38 -9.78
CA LEU A 150 7.32 -29.20 -8.35
C LEU A 150 8.04 -30.28 -7.54
N VAL A 151 8.35 -29.98 -6.28
CA VAL A 151 8.84 -31.00 -5.35
C VAL A 151 7.75 -32.03 -5.05
N ASN A 152 8.17 -33.24 -4.70
CA ASN A 152 7.27 -34.28 -4.18
C ASN A 152 7.49 -34.53 -2.69
N TRP A 153 6.56 -35.21 -2.03
CA TRP A 153 6.62 -35.47 -0.59
C TRP A 153 7.85 -36.27 -0.14
N LYS A 154 8.43 -37.12 -0.99
CA LYS A 154 9.69 -37.83 -0.66
C LYS A 154 10.85 -36.84 -0.54
N GLN A 155 10.97 -35.90 -1.48
CA GLN A 155 11.98 -34.85 -1.47
C GLN A 155 11.78 -33.91 -0.28
N VAL A 156 10.53 -33.51 -0.01
CA VAL A 156 10.17 -32.67 1.14
C VAL A 156 10.59 -33.33 2.46
N ARG A 157 10.30 -34.62 2.66
CA ARG A 157 10.71 -35.36 3.86
C ARG A 157 12.23 -35.49 3.98
N GLU A 158 12.95 -35.69 2.88
CA GLU A 158 14.42 -35.70 2.89
C GLU A 158 14.99 -34.35 3.33
N MET A 159 14.45 -33.26 2.78
CA MET A 159 14.82 -31.89 3.17
C MET A 159 14.55 -31.64 4.65
N GLN A 160 13.37 -32.03 5.15
CA GLN A 160 13.02 -31.89 6.57
C GLN A 160 14.00 -32.65 7.49
N ALA A 161 14.34 -33.89 7.13
CA ALA A 161 15.21 -34.75 7.92
C ALA A 161 16.64 -34.19 8.08
N SER A 162 17.06 -33.26 7.20
CA SER A 162 18.36 -32.57 7.34
C SER A 162 18.43 -31.60 8.52
N GLY A 163 17.27 -31.16 9.04
CA GLY A 163 17.19 -30.09 10.05
C GLY A 163 17.43 -28.67 9.51
N LEU A 164 17.70 -28.51 8.21
CA LEU A 164 17.90 -27.22 7.55
C LEU A 164 16.63 -26.67 6.89
N ALA A 165 15.66 -27.53 6.55
CA ALA A 165 14.42 -27.12 5.92
C ALA A 165 13.23 -27.26 6.89
N GLU A 166 12.56 -26.15 7.17
CA GLU A 166 11.25 -26.12 7.80
C GLU A 166 10.17 -25.89 6.75
N PHE A 167 8.95 -26.34 7.02
CA PHE A 167 7.85 -26.25 6.06
C PHE A 167 6.67 -25.49 6.64
N ALA A 168 6.11 -24.60 5.83
CA ALA A 168 4.93 -23.81 6.12
C ALA A 168 3.81 -24.14 5.11
N SER A 169 2.57 -23.88 5.51
CA SER A 169 1.44 -23.90 4.58
C SER A 169 1.55 -22.72 3.63
N HIS A 170 1.27 -22.96 2.35
CA HIS A 170 0.91 -21.91 1.39
C HIS A 170 -0.53 -22.12 0.92
N SER A 171 -1.42 -22.41 1.88
CA SER A 171 -2.81 -22.90 1.70
C SER A 171 -2.94 -24.31 1.13
N ASP A 172 -4.15 -24.84 1.01
CA ASP A 172 -4.41 -26.02 0.16
C ASP A 172 -4.61 -25.55 -1.27
N ASP A 173 -5.63 -24.73 -1.52
CA ASP A 173 -6.05 -24.24 -2.84
C ASP A 173 -6.56 -22.78 -2.79
N LEU A 174 -5.84 -21.88 -2.12
CA LEU A 174 -6.11 -20.43 -2.17
C LEU A 174 -5.13 -19.67 -3.07
N HIS A 175 -4.18 -20.36 -3.71
CA HIS A 175 -3.21 -19.75 -4.63
C HIS A 175 -3.78 -19.58 -6.05
N HIS A 176 -4.91 -18.87 -6.16
CA HIS A 176 -5.50 -18.51 -7.43
C HIS A 176 -6.41 -17.27 -7.32
N GLY A 177 -6.83 -16.75 -8.46
CA GLY A 177 -7.87 -15.73 -8.56
C GLY A 177 -9.27 -16.32 -8.40
N VAL A 178 -10.16 -15.60 -7.73
CA VAL A 178 -11.58 -15.94 -7.61
C VAL A 178 -12.41 -14.79 -8.13
N LEU A 179 -13.57 -15.11 -8.70
CA LEU A 179 -14.49 -14.09 -9.15
C LEU A 179 -14.95 -13.24 -7.97
N ALA A 180 -14.58 -11.96 -7.96
CA ALA A 180 -14.79 -11.06 -6.84
C ALA A 180 -15.86 -9.99 -7.10
N ASN A 181 -16.53 -10.02 -8.26
CA ASN A 181 -17.66 -9.16 -8.60
C ASN A 181 -18.47 -9.73 -9.80
N PRO A 182 -19.68 -9.23 -10.08
CA PRO A 182 -20.48 -9.70 -11.22
C PRO A 182 -19.85 -9.45 -12.60
N GLN A 183 -18.94 -8.48 -12.75
CA GLN A 183 -18.36 -8.09 -14.03
C GLN A 183 -17.20 -8.97 -14.50
N GLY A 184 -16.59 -9.77 -13.62
CA GLY A 184 -15.48 -10.66 -14.02
C GLY A 184 -14.12 -10.34 -13.43
N ASN A 185 -14.00 -9.52 -12.38
CA ASN A 185 -12.70 -9.38 -11.72
C ASN A 185 -12.32 -10.68 -11.02
N GLU A 186 -11.09 -11.13 -11.26
CA GLU A 186 -10.44 -12.16 -10.47
C GLU A 186 -9.48 -11.51 -9.47
N GLN A 187 -9.61 -11.87 -8.19
CA GLN A 187 -8.81 -11.33 -7.08
C GLN A 187 -8.34 -12.48 -6.17
N PRO A 188 -7.31 -12.29 -5.32
CA PRO A 188 -6.79 -13.33 -4.45
C PRO A 188 -7.88 -14.08 -3.67
N ALA A 189 -7.91 -15.41 -3.77
CA ALA A 189 -8.94 -16.26 -3.18
C ALA A 189 -9.11 -16.08 -1.67
N ALA A 190 -8.00 -15.83 -0.96
CA ALA A 190 -7.98 -15.70 0.48
C ALA A 190 -8.74 -14.45 0.95
N THR A 191 -8.43 -13.27 0.42
CA THR A 191 -9.00 -11.99 0.92
C THR A 191 -10.34 -11.60 0.28
N SER A 192 -10.75 -12.29 -0.78
CA SER A 192 -11.91 -11.87 -1.58
C SER A 192 -13.15 -12.66 -1.20
N TYR A 193 -14.26 -11.95 -0.99
CA TYR A 193 -15.59 -12.55 -0.98
C TYR A 193 -15.95 -12.93 -2.41
N MET A 194 -16.27 -14.20 -2.66
CA MET A 194 -16.59 -14.64 -4.01
C MET A 194 -17.95 -14.12 -4.46
N TYR A 195 -18.09 -13.76 -5.72
CA TYR A 195 -19.38 -13.60 -6.37
C TYR A 195 -19.85 -14.96 -6.91
N LEU A 196 -20.92 -15.49 -6.35
CA LEU A 196 -21.49 -16.78 -6.72
C LEU A 196 -22.41 -16.61 -7.93
N LYS A 197 -21.85 -16.73 -9.15
CA LYS A 197 -22.57 -16.53 -10.42
C LYS A 197 -23.90 -17.27 -10.50
N SER A 198 -23.96 -18.53 -10.07
CA SER A 198 -25.17 -19.36 -10.12
C SER A 198 -26.30 -18.85 -9.20
N GLN A 199 -25.96 -18.06 -8.18
CA GLN A 199 -26.90 -17.50 -7.20
C GLN A 199 -27.06 -15.98 -7.33
N ALA A 200 -26.33 -15.35 -8.26
CA ALA A 200 -26.32 -13.91 -8.49
C ALA A 200 -26.07 -13.05 -7.24
N ARG A 201 -25.25 -13.53 -6.29
CA ARG A 201 -24.93 -12.82 -5.03
C ARG A 201 -23.49 -13.04 -4.60
N TYR A 202 -23.01 -12.21 -3.69
CA TYR A 202 -21.75 -12.45 -2.98
C TYR A 202 -21.90 -13.58 -1.94
N GLU A 203 -20.77 -14.20 -1.59
CA GLU A 203 -20.63 -15.02 -0.39
C GLU A 203 -21.06 -14.22 0.85
N THR A 204 -21.73 -14.92 1.76
CA THR A 204 -22.00 -14.45 3.11
C THR A 204 -20.74 -14.54 3.97
N ASP A 205 -20.75 -13.91 5.15
CA ASP A 205 -19.64 -14.00 6.11
C ASP A 205 -19.36 -15.44 6.53
N THR A 206 -20.40 -16.23 6.76
CA THR A 206 -20.27 -17.65 7.15
C THR A 206 -19.71 -18.51 6.03
N GLU A 207 -20.17 -18.32 4.78
CA GLU A 207 -19.63 -19.06 3.62
C GLU A 207 -18.15 -18.75 3.41
N TYR A 208 -17.78 -17.47 3.43
CA TYR A 208 -16.38 -17.04 3.33
C TYR A 208 -15.53 -17.65 4.45
N GLN A 209 -15.94 -17.50 5.71
CA GLN A 209 -15.20 -18.03 6.86
C GLN A 209 -15.02 -19.55 6.77
N GLN A 210 -16.07 -20.28 6.41
CA GLN A 210 -16.03 -21.73 6.30
C GLN A 210 -15.13 -22.19 5.14
N ARG A 211 -15.17 -21.51 4.00
CA ARG A 211 -14.32 -21.79 2.84
C ARG A 211 -12.85 -21.68 3.21
N ILE A 212 -12.45 -20.55 3.81
CA ILE A 212 -11.06 -20.33 4.23
C ILE A 212 -10.65 -21.32 5.32
N LEU A 213 -11.47 -21.52 6.35
CA LEU A 213 -11.15 -22.42 7.45
C LEU A 213 -10.95 -23.87 6.98
N ASN A 214 -11.80 -24.34 6.07
CA ASN A 214 -11.71 -25.68 5.50
C ASN A 214 -10.42 -25.88 4.71
N ASP A 215 -10.06 -24.90 3.87
CA ASP A 215 -8.82 -24.92 3.10
C ASP A 215 -7.59 -25.01 4.03
N LEU A 216 -7.52 -24.11 5.01
CA LEU A 216 -6.39 -24.03 5.93
C LEU A 216 -6.27 -25.29 6.79
N LYS A 217 -7.38 -25.84 7.30
CA LYS A 217 -7.38 -27.11 8.02
C LYS A 217 -6.90 -28.27 7.16
N LYS A 218 -7.32 -28.33 5.90
CA LYS A 218 -6.87 -29.37 4.97
C LYS A 218 -5.38 -29.28 4.72
N SER A 219 -4.84 -28.08 4.47
CA SER A 219 -3.41 -27.86 4.29
C SER A 219 -2.61 -28.24 5.53
N HIS A 220 -3.11 -27.83 6.71
CA HIS A 220 -2.54 -28.21 8.00
C HIS A 220 -2.49 -29.74 8.18
N ASP A 221 -3.59 -30.43 7.94
CA ASP A 221 -3.68 -31.89 8.12
C ASP A 221 -2.78 -32.65 7.13
N VAL A 222 -2.68 -32.18 5.88
CA VAL A 222 -1.77 -32.76 4.88
C VAL A 222 -0.31 -32.61 5.31
N LEU A 223 0.11 -31.40 5.70
CA LEU A 223 1.48 -31.15 6.15
C LEU A 223 1.81 -31.96 7.41
N LYS A 224 0.89 -32.00 8.39
CA LYS A 224 1.06 -32.80 9.60
C LYS A 224 1.25 -34.28 9.29
N LYS A 225 0.46 -34.82 8.36
CA LYS A 225 0.55 -36.21 7.91
C LYS A 225 1.90 -36.50 7.21
N GLU A 226 2.33 -35.64 6.29
CA GLU A 226 3.54 -35.89 5.49
C GLU A 226 4.84 -35.64 6.25
N LEU A 227 4.83 -34.74 7.24
CA LEU A 227 6.02 -34.29 7.96
C LEU A 227 6.13 -34.84 9.39
N GLY A 228 5.04 -35.36 9.96
CA GLY A 228 5.02 -35.88 11.34
C GLY A 228 5.26 -34.82 12.42
N VAL A 229 5.17 -33.53 12.08
CA VAL A 229 5.31 -32.39 13.00
C VAL A 229 4.10 -31.47 12.87
N GLU A 230 3.80 -30.70 13.91
CA GLU A 230 2.71 -29.71 13.86
C GLU A 230 3.12 -28.53 12.94
N PRO A 231 2.41 -28.28 11.83
CA PRO A 231 2.66 -27.11 10.98
C PRO A 231 2.28 -25.83 11.74
N LYS A 232 3.20 -24.86 11.79
CA LYS A 232 3.02 -23.66 12.63
C LYS A 232 2.75 -22.39 11.85
N ALA A 233 3.09 -22.35 10.56
CA ALA A 233 3.06 -21.15 9.75
C ALA A 233 2.14 -21.29 8.55
N ILE A 234 1.41 -20.20 8.26
CA ILE A 234 0.80 -19.92 6.98
C ILE A 234 1.56 -18.77 6.31
N VAL A 235 1.95 -18.99 5.08
CA VAL A 235 2.40 -17.96 4.15
C VAL A 235 1.24 -17.71 3.21
N TRP A 236 0.77 -16.47 3.10
CA TRP A 236 -0.43 -16.18 2.32
C TRP A 236 -0.09 -16.01 0.82
N PRO A 237 -0.76 -16.72 -0.09
CA PRO A 237 -0.63 -16.48 -1.53
C PRO A 237 -0.81 -15.01 -1.88
N TYR A 238 0.06 -14.48 -2.74
CA TYR A 238 0.12 -13.06 -3.10
C TYR A 238 0.35 -12.10 -1.92
N GLY A 239 0.72 -12.62 -0.75
CA GLY A 239 0.74 -11.86 0.50
C GLY A 239 -0.63 -11.35 0.94
N ALA A 240 -1.72 -11.90 0.41
CA ALA A 240 -3.07 -11.41 0.63
C ALA A 240 -3.60 -11.88 2.00
N VAL A 241 -3.50 -11.01 3.00
CA VAL A 241 -3.94 -11.29 4.38
C VAL A 241 -4.56 -10.07 5.02
N ASN A 242 -5.56 -10.29 5.87
CA ASN A 242 -6.17 -9.28 6.72
C ASN A 242 -6.42 -9.84 8.12
N GLN A 243 -6.91 -9.01 9.04
CA GLN A 243 -7.10 -9.41 10.43
C GLN A 243 -8.13 -10.55 10.59
N GLN A 244 -9.17 -10.58 9.75
CA GLN A 244 -10.15 -11.66 9.75
C GLN A 244 -9.49 -13.01 9.38
N LEU A 245 -8.59 -13.01 8.39
CA LEU A 245 -7.84 -14.18 7.96
C LEU A 245 -6.86 -14.68 9.02
N GLU A 246 -6.19 -13.79 9.76
CA GLU A 246 -5.34 -14.18 10.89
C GLU A 246 -6.11 -14.96 11.94
N GLN A 247 -7.33 -14.52 12.28
CA GLN A 247 -8.19 -15.22 13.23
C GLN A 247 -8.59 -16.61 12.73
N ILE A 248 -8.91 -16.74 11.43
CA ILE A 248 -9.25 -18.03 10.83
C ILE A 248 -8.01 -18.96 10.79
N ALA A 249 -6.83 -18.43 10.49
CA ALA A 249 -5.58 -19.20 10.51
C ALA A 249 -5.24 -19.72 11.91
N GLN A 250 -5.44 -18.91 12.95
CA GLN A 250 -5.31 -19.35 14.35
C GLN A 250 -6.29 -20.48 14.68
N GLN A 251 -7.55 -20.39 14.23
CA GLN A 251 -8.54 -21.46 14.38
C GLN A 251 -8.17 -22.74 13.62
N ALA A 252 -7.40 -22.62 12.53
CA ALA A 252 -6.88 -23.74 11.75
C ALA A 252 -5.61 -24.37 12.35
N GLY A 253 -5.01 -23.76 13.38
CA GLY A 253 -3.82 -24.29 14.07
C GLY A 253 -2.52 -23.54 13.78
N PHE A 254 -2.53 -22.49 12.95
CA PHE A 254 -1.33 -21.73 12.62
C PHE A 254 -1.04 -20.64 13.65
N THR A 255 0.20 -20.58 14.15
CA THR A 255 0.67 -19.60 15.13
C THR A 255 1.52 -18.48 14.51
N PHE A 256 1.98 -18.67 13.27
CA PHE A 256 2.71 -17.69 12.49
C PHE A 256 1.96 -17.39 11.19
N SER A 257 1.94 -16.13 10.80
CA SER A 257 1.35 -15.64 9.55
C SER A 257 2.39 -14.81 8.81
N PHE A 258 2.49 -14.96 7.49
CA PHE A 258 3.45 -14.22 6.65
C PHE A 258 2.77 -13.58 5.44
N SER A 259 3.03 -12.29 5.25
CA SER A 259 2.55 -11.46 4.13
C SER A 259 3.68 -11.18 3.11
N LEU A 260 3.37 -10.42 2.07
CA LEU A 260 4.34 -9.82 1.12
C LEU A 260 4.37 -8.29 1.26
N GLY A 261 3.91 -7.76 2.41
CA GLY A 261 3.81 -6.33 2.64
C GLY A 261 5.15 -5.62 2.51
N ARG A 262 5.10 -4.28 2.48
CA ARG A 262 6.28 -3.43 2.30
C ARG A 262 7.45 -3.91 3.18
N ASP A 263 8.61 -4.02 2.55
CA ASP A 263 9.92 -4.22 3.15
C ASP A 263 10.00 -3.62 4.54
N GLY A 264 10.37 -4.42 5.52
CA GLY A 264 10.32 -4.01 6.91
C GLY A 264 10.93 -5.01 7.87
N VAL A 265 11.30 -4.47 9.02
CA VAL A 265 11.77 -5.28 10.15
C VAL A 265 10.56 -5.87 10.87
N ASN A 266 10.67 -7.12 11.28
CA ASN A 266 9.67 -7.79 12.10
C ASN A 266 10.14 -7.90 13.53
N GLN A 267 9.23 -7.78 14.48
CA GLN A 267 9.45 -8.14 15.87
C GLN A 267 9.06 -9.58 16.11
N ILE A 268 9.73 -10.23 17.06
CA ILE A 268 9.33 -11.59 17.44
C ILE A 268 7.88 -11.68 17.90
N ASN A 269 7.17 -10.62 18.28
CA ASN A 269 5.77 -10.72 18.70
C ASN A 269 4.76 -10.31 17.62
N ASP A 270 5.21 -10.04 16.40
CA ASP A 270 4.32 -9.69 15.30
C ASP A 270 3.34 -10.83 14.99
N VAL A 271 2.07 -10.49 14.80
CA VAL A 271 1.04 -11.48 14.44
C VAL A 271 1.27 -11.96 13.01
N THR A 272 1.50 -11.01 12.08
CA THR A 272 1.88 -11.27 10.70
C THR A 272 3.24 -10.66 10.39
N PHE A 273 4.16 -11.49 9.94
CA PHE A 273 5.49 -11.09 9.49
C PHE A 273 5.43 -10.56 8.05
N LYS A 274 6.13 -9.47 7.81
CA LYS A 274 6.42 -8.90 6.50
C LYS A 274 7.60 -9.64 5.88
N ARG A 275 7.56 -9.84 4.56
CA ARG A 275 8.66 -10.45 3.80
C ARG A 275 8.95 -9.60 2.58
N SER A 276 10.22 -9.35 2.36
CA SER A 276 10.71 -8.65 1.17
C SER A 276 10.76 -9.63 0.01
N LEU A 277 10.02 -9.30 -1.06
CA LEU A 277 9.90 -10.12 -2.26
C LEU A 277 11.08 -9.89 -3.19
N MET A 278 11.85 -10.94 -3.44
CA MET A 278 12.99 -10.87 -4.35
C MET A 278 12.53 -11.05 -5.80
N VAL A 279 12.89 -10.10 -6.65
CA VAL A 279 12.50 -10.03 -8.06
C VAL A 279 13.70 -9.70 -8.95
N ASP A 280 13.49 -9.79 -10.27
CA ASP A 280 14.38 -9.29 -11.33
C ASP A 280 15.82 -9.81 -11.22
N ASN A 281 15.98 -11.09 -10.84
CA ASN A 281 17.27 -11.77 -10.80
C ASN A 281 18.35 -11.03 -9.98
N SER A 282 17.94 -10.48 -8.83
CA SER A 282 18.79 -9.67 -7.95
C SER A 282 20.17 -10.32 -7.64
N THR A 283 21.25 -9.54 -7.72
CA THR A 283 22.61 -9.99 -7.37
C THR A 283 22.83 -10.00 -5.85
N ALA A 284 23.90 -10.65 -5.39
CA ALA A 284 24.25 -10.66 -3.97
C ALA A 284 24.42 -9.25 -3.38
N GLU A 285 24.98 -8.32 -4.16
CA GLU A 285 25.12 -6.91 -3.77
C GLU A 285 23.75 -6.26 -3.59
N GLN A 286 22.82 -6.43 -4.54
CA GLN A 286 21.47 -5.87 -4.46
C GLN A 286 20.68 -6.47 -3.28
N LEU A 287 20.85 -7.77 -3.01
CA LEU A 287 20.24 -8.45 -1.87
C LEU A 287 20.78 -7.91 -0.54
N SER A 288 22.09 -7.73 -0.42
CA SER A 288 22.69 -7.16 0.79
C SER A 288 22.32 -5.67 0.98
N GLU A 289 22.22 -4.90 -0.10
CA GLU A 289 21.71 -3.52 -0.08
C GLU A 289 20.24 -3.49 0.37
N THR A 290 19.42 -4.44 -0.08
CA THR A 290 18.02 -4.57 0.34
C THR A 290 17.92 -4.77 1.86
N LEU A 291 18.76 -5.61 2.45
CA LEU A 291 18.80 -5.79 3.92
C LEU A 291 19.13 -4.47 4.65
N LEU A 292 20.08 -3.68 4.15
CA LEU A 292 20.42 -2.38 4.72
C LEU A 292 19.29 -1.35 4.53
N ASN A 293 18.63 -1.35 3.38
CA ASN A 293 17.50 -0.48 3.10
C ASN A 293 16.30 -0.79 4.00
N ILE A 294 16.07 -2.08 4.31
CA ILE A 294 15.04 -2.50 5.26
C ILE A 294 15.30 -1.90 6.66
N LEU A 295 16.55 -1.89 7.13
CA LEU A 295 16.89 -1.30 8.43
C LEU A 295 16.65 0.21 8.47
N ASN A 296 16.99 0.91 7.39
CA ASN A 296 17.09 2.36 7.41
C ASN A 296 15.84 3.09 6.90
N SER A 297 15.04 2.44 6.05
CA SER A 297 14.11 3.14 5.15
C SER A 297 12.70 2.56 5.14
N ALA A 298 12.53 1.25 5.36
CA ALA A 298 11.27 0.50 5.34
C ALA A 298 10.03 1.24 5.88
N GLU A 299 10.08 1.68 7.14
CA GLU A 299 8.94 2.32 7.82
C GLU A 299 8.91 3.85 7.61
N LYS A 300 10.09 4.47 7.45
CA LYS A 300 10.22 5.92 7.21
C LYS A 300 9.77 6.33 5.80
N ASP A 301 9.72 5.40 4.85
CA ASP A 301 9.42 5.69 3.45
C ASP A 301 7.93 5.67 3.08
N LEU A 302 7.04 5.20 3.96
CA LEU A 302 5.59 5.19 3.67
C LEU A 302 5.08 6.57 3.26
N TYR A 303 5.54 7.59 3.97
CA TYR A 303 5.15 8.96 3.72
C TYR A 303 6.06 9.69 2.73
N LYS A 304 7.18 9.10 2.28
CA LYS A 304 8.05 9.74 1.30
C LYS A 304 7.59 9.57 -0.14
N GLN A 305 6.78 8.54 -0.43
CA GLN A 305 6.31 8.29 -1.78
C GLN A 305 5.44 9.46 -2.31
N PRO A 306 5.71 9.96 -3.53
CA PRO A 306 4.89 11.00 -4.14
C PRO A 306 3.50 10.46 -4.48
N LYS A 307 2.48 11.32 -4.42
CA LYS A 307 1.11 10.98 -4.86
C LYS A 307 0.61 12.07 -5.79
N HIS A 308 0.58 11.78 -7.08
CA HIS A 308 -0.04 12.67 -8.06
C HIS A 308 -1.41 12.10 -8.39
N PHE A 309 -2.48 12.84 -8.08
CA PHE A 309 -3.83 12.29 -8.11
C PHE A 309 -4.84 13.07 -8.93
N VAL A 310 -5.83 12.34 -9.42
CA VAL A 310 -7.09 12.90 -9.89
C VAL A 310 -8.23 12.37 -9.02
N SER A 311 -9.20 13.21 -8.72
CA SER A 311 -10.42 12.85 -7.99
C SER A 311 -11.64 12.97 -8.89
N MET A 312 -12.52 11.97 -8.85
CA MET A 312 -13.74 11.92 -9.66
C MET A 312 -14.89 11.19 -8.97
N ASP A 313 -16.11 11.49 -9.41
CA ASP A 313 -17.31 10.77 -8.99
C ASP A 313 -17.47 9.45 -9.74
N LEU A 314 -17.68 8.36 -9.00
CA LEU A 314 -17.83 7.03 -9.58
C LEU A 314 -19.08 6.92 -10.47
N LYS A 315 -20.11 7.74 -10.21
CA LYS A 315 -21.32 7.85 -11.04
C LYS A 315 -21.03 8.11 -12.51
N GLN A 316 -19.90 8.73 -12.84
CA GLN A 316 -19.51 8.99 -14.22
C GLN A 316 -19.30 7.72 -15.04
N LEU A 317 -18.95 6.60 -14.38
CA LEU A 317 -18.79 5.28 -14.98
C LEU A 317 -20.09 4.46 -15.00
N ALA A 318 -21.13 4.91 -14.30
CA ALA A 318 -22.41 4.22 -14.29
C ALA A 318 -23.07 4.24 -15.68
N ALA A 319 -23.73 3.15 -16.04
CA ALA A 319 -24.38 2.96 -17.33
C ALA A 319 -25.55 1.97 -17.23
N LEU A 320 -26.32 1.82 -18.31
CA LEU A 320 -27.47 0.91 -18.35
C LEU A 320 -27.06 -0.57 -18.39
N SER A 321 -25.82 -0.87 -18.78
CA SER A 321 -25.29 -2.23 -18.84
C SER A 321 -23.82 -2.26 -18.38
N ASN A 322 -23.38 -3.43 -17.91
CA ASN A 322 -21.98 -3.65 -17.51
C ASN A 322 -21.01 -3.42 -18.67
N THR A 323 -21.38 -3.79 -19.90
CA THR A 323 -20.55 -3.55 -21.10
C THR A 323 -20.29 -2.06 -21.32
N GLN A 324 -21.31 -1.21 -21.23
CA GLN A 324 -21.16 0.24 -21.38
C GLN A 324 -20.36 0.86 -20.22
N SER A 325 -20.55 0.36 -18.99
CA SER A 325 -19.71 0.79 -17.86
C SER A 325 -18.24 0.40 -18.06
N ASP A 326 -17.97 -0.79 -18.60
CA ASP A 326 -16.62 -1.26 -18.91
C ASP A 326 -15.98 -0.47 -20.06
N GLU A 327 -16.74 -0.05 -21.08
CA GLU A 327 -16.25 0.85 -22.13
C GLU A 327 -15.81 2.20 -21.55
N LYS A 328 -16.65 2.80 -20.69
CA LYS A 328 -16.31 4.05 -19.99
C LYS A 328 -15.08 3.88 -19.09
N LEU A 329 -15.00 2.77 -18.36
CA LEU A 329 -13.85 2.43 -17.52
C LEU A 329 -12.59 2.27 -18.38
N GLY A 330 -12.65 1.55 -19.50
CA GLY A 330 -11.54 1.39 -20.42
C GLY A 330 -10.98 2.74 -20.90
N ILE A 331 -11.87 3.67 -21.29
CA ILE A 331 -11.48 5.02 -21.68
C ILE A 331 -10.80 5.76 -20.51
N LEU A 332 -11.33 5.66 -19.29
CA LEU A 332 -10.70 6.24 -18.10
C LEU A 332 -9.30 5.66 -17.88
N LEU A 333 -9.15 4.34 -17.91
CA LEU A 333 -7.88 3.65 -17.68
C LEU A 333 -6.81 4.08 -18.69
N SER A 334 -7.16 4.16 -19.98
CA SER A 334 -6.25 4.67 -21.00
C SER A 334 -5.81 6.10 -20.71
N LYS A 335 -6.73 6.97 -20.26
CA LYS A 335 -6.41 8.36 -19.91
C LYS A 335 -5.49 8.43 -18.69
N LEU A 336 -5.76 7.68 -17.62
CA LEU A 336 -4.90 7.63 -16.43
C LEU A 336 -3.50 7.10 -16.79
N TYR A 337 -3.44 6.03 -17.57
CA TYR A 337 -2.18 5.47 -18.06
C TYR A 337 -1.38 6.48 -18.89
N SER A 338 -2.03 7.27 -19.75
CA SER A 338 -1.38 8.33 -20.53
C SER A 338 -1.01 9.56 -19.70
N LEU A 339 -1.78 9.89 -18.65
CA LEU A 339 -1.47 11.00 -17.74
C LEU A 339 -0.24 10.68 -16.87
N LYS A 340 -0.03 9.39 -16.57
CA LYS A 340 1.05 8.88 -15.71
C LYS A 340 1.03 9.50 -14.31
N ASN A 341 -0.16 9.77 -13.80
CA ASN A 341 -0.40 9.96 -12.37
C ASN A 341 -0.43 8.57 -11.69
N ASN A 342 -0.26 8.50 -10.37
CA ASN A 342 -0.20 7.21 -9.65
C ASN A 342 -1.32 6.99 -8.63
N THR A 343 -2.25 7.92 -8.50
CA THR A 343 -3.33 7.82 -7.51
C THR A 343 -4.66 8.29 -8.11
N LEU A 344 -5.73 7.53 -7.85
CA LEU A 344 -7.11 7.84 -8.21
C LEU A 344 -7.94 7.94 -6.95
N ILE A 345 -8.62 9.07 -6.74
CA ILE A 345 -9.60 9.23 -5.66
C ILE A 345 -10.99 9.07 -6.27
N LEU A 346 -11.77 8.11 -5.76
CA LEU A 346 -13.15 7.88 -6.21
C LEU A 346 -14.13 8.27 -5.12
N LYS A 347 -15.18 9.01 -5.49
CA LYS A 347 -16.35 9.27 -4.64
C LYS A 347 -17.42 8.24 -4.98
N PRO A 348 -17.69 7.26 -4.10
CA PRO A 348 -18.50 6.09 -4.44
C PRO A 348 -20.00 6.29 -4.16
N LEU A 349 -20.40 7.49 -3.72
CA LEU A 349 -21.77 7.86 -3.36
C LEU A 349 -22.26 8.97 -4.29
N ASP A 350 -23.58 9.07 -4.47
CA ASP A 350 -24.21 10.16 -5.23
C ASP A 350 -25.41 10.75 -4.50
N ASP A 351 -25.49 12.07 -4.59
CA ASP A 351 -26.61 12.91 -4.15
C ASP A 351 -27.42 13.20 -5.42
N GLN A 352 -28.57 12.51 -5.56
CA GLN A 352 -29.33 12.54 -6.81
C GLN A 352 -30.30 13.72 -6.87
N ASP A 353 -30.77 14.21 -5.72
CA ASP A 353 -31.74 15.30 -5.63
C ASP A 353 -31.08 16.66 -5.35
N GLY A 354 -29.78 16.67 -5.04
CA GLY A 354 -28.98 17.86 -4.84
C GLY A 354 -29.22 18.54 -3.49
N ASP A 355 -29.76 17.81 -2.50
CA ASP A 355 -30.07 18.36 -1.18
C ASP A 355 -28.84 18.45 -0.25
N GLY A 356 -27.68 17.96 -0.71
CA GLY A 356 -26.43 17.90 0.03
C GLY A 356 -26.26 16.60 0.84
N GLN A 357 -27.17 15.66 0.72
CA GLN A 357 -27.13 14.33 1.32
C GLN A 357 -26.98 13.28 0.21
N TYR A 358 -26.25 12.22 0.51
CA TYR A 358 -26.04 11.16 -0.47
C TYR A 358 -27.03 10.03 -0.23
N ASP A 359 -27.75 9.64 -1.27
CA ASP A 359 -28.87 8.69 -1.17
C ASP A 359 -28.58 7.35 -1.86
N VAL A 360 -27.58 7.29 -2.73
CA VAL A 360 -27.27 6.08 -3.48
C VAL A 360 -25.78 5.73 -3.45
N ALA A 361 -25.49 4.43 -3.43
CA ALA A 361 -24.15 3.87 -3.48
C ALA A 361 -23.85 3.19 -4.81
N TYR A 362 -22.57 3.16 -5.18
CA TYR A 362 -22.04 2.43 -6.34
C TYR A 362 -21.25 1.16 -5.97
N PHE A 363 -21.59 0.58 -4.82
CA PHE A 363 -21.00 -0.63 -4.25
C PHE A 363 -22.05 -1.38 -3.41
N PRO A 364 -21.84 -2.67 -3.10
CA PRO A 364 -22.77 -3.45 -2.30
C PRO A 364 -22.81 -2.93 -0.85
N THR A 365 -23.99 -2.52 -0.39
CA THR A 365 -24.23 -2.13 1.01
C THR A 365 -25.71 -2.31 1.36
N ALA A 366 -26.00 -2.55 2.64
CA ALA A 366 -27.35 -2.57 3.19
C ALA A 366 -27.79 -1.19 3.75
N GLN A 367 -26.89 -0.21 3.79
CA GLN A 367 -27.11 1.07 4.48
C GLN A 367 -27.93 2.08 3.67
N MET A 368 -27.97 1.90 2.34
CA MET A 368 -28.67 2.75 1.38
C MET A 368 -28.91 2.00 0.05
N PRO A 369 -29.81 2.48 -0.81
CA PRO A 369 -30.00 1.92 -2.15
C PRO A 369 -28.69 1.85 -2.97
N VAL A 370 -28.47 0.70 -3.61
CA VAL A 370 -27.33 0.50 -4.53
C VAL A 370 -27.80 0.78 -5.95
N LYS A 371 -27.23 1.83 -6.58
CA LYS A 371 -27.58 2.20 -7.96
C LYS A 371 -26.96 1.23 -8.97
N GLN A 372 -25.69 0.90 -8.79
CA GLN A 372 -24.95 -0.06 -9.61
C GLN A 372 -23.68 -0.49 -8.88
N ASP A 373 -23.40 -1.79 -8.78
CA ASP A 373 -22.16 -2.30 -8.18
C ASP A 373 -20.99 -2.18 -9.17
N ILE A 374 -20.24 -1.08 -9.15
CA ILE A 374 -19.11 -0.82 -10.08
C ILE A 374 -17.81 -0.44 -9.39
N LEU A 375 -17.82 -0.28 -8.06
CA LEU A 375 -16.64 0.12 -7.30
C LEU A 375 -15.51 -0.90 -7.40
N ASN A 376 -15.78 -2.18 -7.09
CA ASN A 376 -14.76 -3.23 -7.14
C ASN A 376 -14.19 -3.37 -8.56
N ARG A 377 -15.06 -3.33 -9.58
CA ARG A 377 -14.66 -3.34 -10.99
C ARG A 377 -13.67 -2.22 -11.30
N SER A 378 -14.03 -1.00 -10.96
CA SER A 378 -13.24 0.20 -11.26
C SER A 378 -11.92 0.23 -10.49
N LEU A 379 -11.95 -0.09 -9.20
CA LEU A 379 -10.80 -0.08 -8.30
C LEU A 379 -9.73 -1.08 -8.77
N TRP A 380 -10.11 -2.34 -8.97
CA TRP A 380 -9.16 -3.39 -9.32
C TRP A 380 -8.52 -3.14 -10.69
N GLN A 381 -9.32 -2.73 -11.68
CA GLN A 381 -8.81 -2.46 -13.02
C GLN A 381 -7.90 -1.22 -13.04
N ALA A 382 -8.19 -0.19 -12.24
CA ALA A 382 -7.31 0.97 -12.08
C ALA A 382 -5.95 0.59 -11.48
N GLN A 383 -5.95 -0.33 -10.50
CA GLN A 383 -4.72 -0.86 -9.90
C GLN A 383 -3.91 -1.69 -10.91
N THR A 384 -4.54 -2.71 -11.51
CA THR A 384 -3.81 -3.72 -12.29
C THR A 384 -3.46 -3.27 -13.71
N ARG A 385 -4.19 -2.32 -14.30
CA ARG A 385 -3.97 -1.90 -15.70
C ARG A 385 -3.43 -0.48 -15.86
N ALA A 386 -3.67 0.39 -14.87
CA ALA A 386 -3.23 1.79 -14.92
C ALA A 386 -2.27 2.15 -13.78
N GLY A 387 -1.86 1.20 -12.94
CA GLY A 387 -0.89 1.40 -11.87
C GLY A 387 -1.35 2.40 -10.80
N GLN A 388 -2.65 2.55 -10.61
CA GLN A 388 -3.21 3.53 -9.67
C GLN A 388 -3.28 2.97 -8.26
N SER A 389 -2.82 3.72 -7.26
CA SER A 389 -3.33 3.59 -5.89
C SER A 389 -4.74 4.17 -5.83
N VAL A 390 -5.71 3.45 -5.27
CA VAL A 390 -7.10 3.92 -5.23
C VAL A 390 -7.49 4.29 -3.80
N ILE A 391 -7.91 5.53 -3.61
CA ILE A 391 -8.42 6.06 -2.34
C ILE A 391 -9.90 6.34 -2.52
N LEU A 392 -10.72 6.05 -1.50
CA LEU A 392 -12.14 6.38 -1.53
C LEU A 392 -12.44 7.57 -0.65
N GLU A 393 -13.10 8.57 -1.24
CA GLU A 393 -13.57 9.73 -0.50
C GLU A 393 -15.00 9.49 -0.02
N LEU A 394 -15.19 9.52 1.30
CA LEU A 394 -16.50 9.42 1.94
C LEU A 394 -16.84 10.74 2.64
N PRO A 395 -18.06 11.25 2.49
CA PRO A 395 -18.51 12.43 3.22
C PRO A 395 -18.63 12.13 4.71
N ILE A 396 -18.31 13.12 5.54
CA ILE A 396 -18.67 13.07 6.96
C ILE A 396 -20.11 13.54 7.09
N TYR A 397 -21.00 12.64 7.50
CA TYR A 397 -22.41 12.96 7.69
C TYR A 397 -22.66 13.54 9.09
N PRO A 398 -23.19 14.75 9.21
CA PRO A 398 -23.82 15.21 10.44
C PRO A 398 -25.31 14.81 10.45
N GLN A 399 -25.64 13.52 10.30
CA GLN A 399 -27.03 13.06 10.46
C GLN A 399 -27.25 12.63 11.92
N LYS A 400 -28.09 13.40 12.65
CA LYS A 400 -28.48 13.08 14.05
C LYS A 400 -28.96 11.63 14.24
N ASN A 401 -29.56 11.04 13.21
CA ASN A 401 -30.18 9.71 13.27
C ASN A 401 -29.29 8.56 12.77
N LYS A 402 -28.11 8.85 12.19
CA LYS A 402 -27.16 7.83 11.71
C LYS A 402 -25.69 8.25 11.96
N PRO A 403 -25.28 8.47 13.23
CA PRO A 403 -23.96 9.01 13.56
C PRO A 403 -22.77 8.13 13.14
N PHE A 404 -23.00 6.85 12.84
CA PHE A 404 -21.95 5.89 12.47
C PHE A 404 -22.01 5.43 11.01
N LEU A 405 -22.89 6.01 10.19
CA LEU A 405 -23.12 5.59 8.80
C LEU A 405 -21.81 5.46 8.00
N VAL A 406 -20.91 6.44 8.13
CA VAL A 406 -19.63 6.42 7.39
C VAL A 406 -18.73 5.25 7.80
N ALA A 407 -18.76 4.83 9.07
CA ALA A 407 -17.99 3.68 9.53
C ALA A 407 -18.59 2.38 8.98
N ASP A 408 -19.92 2.27 8.93
CA ASP A 408 -20.61 1.13 8.34
C ASP A 408 -20.36 1.03 6.82
N LEU A 409 -20.42 2.16 6.10
CA LEU A 409 -20.10 2.20 4.67
C LEU A 409 -18.63 1.86 4.41
N ALA A 410 -17.70 2.38 5.22
CA ALA A 410 -16.28 2.06 5.11
C ALA A 410 -16.00 0.57 5.33
N LYS A 411 -16.72 -0.06 6.27
CA LYS A 411 -16.67 -1.51 6.48
C LYS A 411 -17.16 -2.28 5.25
N ASP A 412 -18.34 -1.95 4.72
CA ASP A 412 -18.92 -2.62 3.54
C ASP A 412 -18.00 -2.47 2.32
N ILE A 413 -17.43 -1.28 2.12
CA ILE A 413 -16.43 -1.02 1.10
C ILE A 413 -15.21 -1.92 1.29
N ALA A 414 -14.59 -1.91 2.47
CA ALA A 414 -13.35 -2.66 2.73
C ALA A 414 -13.57 -4.17 2.59
N ARG A 415 -14.74 -4.67 3.00
CA ARG A 415 -15.16 -6.07 2.89
C ARG A 415 -15.06 -6.60 1.46
N PHE A 416 -15.54 -5.85 0.47
CA PHE A 416 -15.52 -6.27 -0.93
C PHE A 416 -14.33 -5.70 -1.73
N ASN A 417 -13.43 -4.95 -1.08
CA ASN A 417 -12.31 -4.27 -1.74
C ASN A 417 -11.06 -4.31 -0.86
N SER A 418 -10.57 -5.52 -0.55
CA SER A 418 -9.44 -5.71 0.36
C SER A 418 -8.17 -4.97 -0.09
N ASN A 419 -7.99 -4.78 -1.40
CA ASN A 419 -6.81 -4.11 -1.95
C ASN A 419 -6.88 -2.57 -1.96
N LEU A 420 -7.90 -1.97 -1.34
CA LEU A 420 -8.04 -0.51 -1.26
C LEU A 420 -6.79 0.16 -0.65
N SER A 421 -6.32 1.24 -1.29
CA SER A 421 -5.10 1.96 -0.87
C SER A 421 -5.36 3.01 0.22
N GLY A 422 -6.62 3.35 0.49
CA GLY A 422 -6.97 4.28 1.56
C GLY A 422 -8.42 4.73 1.58
N ILE A 423 -8.81 5.38 2.68
CA ILE A 423 -10.11 6.05 2.84
C ILE A 423 -9.85 7.49 3.27
N GLN A 424 -10.42 8.43 2.54
CA GLN A 424 -10.42 9.85 2.83
C GLN A 424 -11.79 10.26 3.37
N LEU A 425 -11.84 10.80 4.58
CA LEU A 425 -13.06 11.40 5.12
C LEU A 425 -13.13 12.87 4.75
N ASN A 426 -14.19 13.29 4.06
CA ASN A 426 -14.39 14.68 3.68
C ASN A 426 -15.13 15.45 4.79
N ALA A 427 -14.37 16.24 5.53
CA ALA A 427 -14.85 17.15 6.58
C ALA A 427 -15.22 18.54 6.06
N GLY A 428 -14.98 18.84 4.78
CA GLY A 428 -15.31 20.15 4.19
C GLY A 428 -14.77 21.31 5.03
N THR A 429 -15.65 22.25 5.38
CA THR A 429 -15.35 23.46 6.16
C THR A 429 -15.48 23.25 7.68
N ALA A 430 -15.75 22.02 8.15
CA ALA A 430 -16.12 21.75 9.55
C ALA A 430 -15.04 22.17 10.57
N LEU A 431 -13.77 22.28 10.14
CA LEU A 431 -12.65 22.67 11.00
C LEU A 431 -12.12 24.09 10.73
N ASN A 432 -12.85 24.92 9.97
CA ASN A 432 -12.41 26.29 9.70
C ASN A 432 -12.27 27.11 10.99
N CYS A 433 -13.12 26.87 12.00
CA CYS A 433 -13.01 27.53 13.31
C CYS A 433 -11.65 27.26 13.99
N ALA A 434 -11.05 26.09 13.77
CA ALA A 434 -9.77 25.70 14.36
C ALA A 434 -8.55 26.25 13.59
N MET A 435 -8.79 26.92 12.45
CA MET A 435 -7.75 27.55 11.63
C MET A 435 -7.58 29.04 11.90
N GLN A 436 -8.52 29.66 12.64
CA GLN A 436 -8.54 31.10 12.91
C GLN A 436 -7.86 31.45 14.25
N ASN A 437 -7.40 32.70 14.39
CA ASN A 437 -6.77 33.23 15.62
C ASN A 437 -7.74 33.61 16.76
N THR A 438 -9.02 33.23 16.71
CA THR A 438 -10.03 33.77 17.64
C THR A 438 -10.18 33.04 18.97
N THR A 439 -10.27 33.82 20.05
CA THR A 439 -10.53 33.45 21.45
C THR A 439 -12.02 33.19 21.79
N ILE A 440 -12.93 33.10 20.82
CA ILE A 440 -14.38 33.07 21.08
C ILE A 440 -15.01 31.78 20.51
N ASN A 441 -15.59 30.99 21.43
CA ASN A 441 -16.18 29.64 21.31
C ASN A 441 -15.22 28.45 21.16
N GLU A 442 -14.23 28.38 22.07
CA GLU A 442 -13.38 27.20 22.28
C GLU A 442 -14.20 25.90 22.48
N SER A 443 -15.35 25.93 23.17
CA SER A 443 -16.09 24.69 23.49
C SER A 443 -16.67 23.98 22.26
N ASN A 444 -17.36 24.69 21.37
CA ASN A 444 -18.03 24.06 20.22
C ASN A 444 -17.02 23.61 19.15
N CYS A 445 -15.98 24.38 18.90
CA CYS A 445 -14.94 24.02 17.93
C CYS A 445 -14.09 22.84 18.43
N VAL A 446 -13.70 22.84 19.70
CA VAL A 446 -12.99 21.70 20.33
C VAL A 446 -13.84 20.44 20.29
N GLU A 447 -15.14 20.54 20.55
CA GLU A 447 -16.05 19.40 20.46
C GLU A 447 -16.18 18.88 19.02
N GLN A 448 -16.25 19.75 18.01
CA GLN A 448 -16.23 19.33 16.60
C GLN A 448 -14.95 18.59 16.22
N VAL A 449 -13.78 19.12 16.60
CA VAL A 449 -12.48 18.44 16.38
C VAL A 449 -12.47 17.05 17.03
N LYS A 450 -12.98 16.95 18.26
CA LYS A 450 -13.06 15.68 18.99
C LYS A 450 -14.01 14.68 18.34
N GLN A 451 -15.18 15.12 17.88
CA GLN A 451 -16.15 14.26 17.20
C GLN A 451 -15.58 13.71 15.88
N LEU A 452 -14.94 14.56 15.09
CA LEU A 452 -14.29 14.16 13.84
C LEU A 452 -13.14 13.17 14.07
N SER A 453 -12.34 13.42 15.10
CA SER A 453 -11.29 12.51 15.57
C SER A 453 -11.85 11.12 15.92
N GLN A 454 -12.91 11.07 16.74
CA GLN A 454 -13.55 9.82 17.12
C GLN A 454 -14.14 9.09 15.92
N LEU A 455 -14.79 9.81 15.01
CA LEU A 455 -15.36 9.22 13.79
C LEU A 455 -14.29 8.66 12.86
N SER A 456 -13.16 9.36 12.71
CA SER A 456 -12.00 8.85 11.95
C SER A 456 -11.47 7.56 12.56
N GLN A 457 -11.29 7.50 13.88
CA GLN A 457 -10.84 6.29 14.58
C GLN A 457 -11.83 5.13 14.44
N LEU A 458 -13.13 5.40 14.55
CA LEU A 458 -14.18 4.39 14.35
C LEU A 458 -14.18 3.86 12.92
N THR A 459 -14.07 4.75 11.93
CA THR A 459 -13.98 4.39 10.51
C THR A 459 -12.75 3.51 10.24
N GLN A 460 -11.60 3.88 10.78
CA GLN A 460 -10.38 3.08 10.70
C GLN A 460 -10.58 1.69 11.32
N LYS A 461 -11.14 1.63 12.53
CA LYS A 461 -11.40 0.37 13.25
C LYS A 461 -12.39 -0.54 12.51
N ALA A 462 -13.36 0.05 11.81
CA ALA A 462 -14.37 -0.69 11.05
C ALA A 462 -13.81 -1.26 9.74
N ALA A 463 -12.95 -0.52 9.03
CA ALA A 463 -12.42 -0.92 7.72
C ALA A 463 -11.16 -1.80 7.81
N LYS A 464 -10.20 -1.46 8.69
CA LYS A 464 -8.88 -2.13 8.80
C LYS A 464 -8.94 -3.66 8.84
N PRO A 465 -9.90 -4.31 9.55
CA PRO A 465 -9.95 -5.77 9.63
C PRO A 465 -10.10 -6.50 8.29
N TYR A 466 -10.62 -5.82 7.26
CA TYR A 466 -10.89 -6.38 5.93
C TYR A 466 -9.81 -6.03 4.90
N LEU A 467 -9.01 -4.99 5.16
CA LEU A 467 -8.00 -4.50 4.23
C LEU A 467 -6.77 -5.40 4.23
N ASN A 468 -6.23 -5.61 3.04
CA ASN A 468 -5.00 -6.37 2.85
C ASN A 468 -3.84 -5.64 3.53
N MET A 469 -3.24 -6.28 4.53
CA MET A 469 -2.15 -5.73 5.33
C MET A 469 -0.91 -5.46 4.49
N SER A 470 -0.75 -6.14 3.36
CA SER A 470 0.35 -5.90 2.42
C SER A 470 0.30 -4.52 1.77
N ASN A 471 -0.89 -3.90 1.64
CA ASN A 471 -1.07 -2.65 0.89
C ASN A 471 -0.95 -1.37 1.74
N GLN A 472 -0.79 -1.48 3.07
CA GLN A 472 -0.67 -0.35 4.02
C GLN A 472 -1.66 0.80 3.72
N ALA A 473 -2.96 0.50 3.71
CA ALA A 473 -3.99 1.47 3.40
C ALA A 473 -3.92 2.70 4.31
N GLN A 474 -3.92 3.90 3.73
CA GLN A 474 -3.77 5.17 4.45
C GLN A 474 -5.12 5.85 4.66
N PHE A 475 -5.36 6.33 5.87
CA PHE A 475 -6.57 7.06 6.22
C PHE A 475 -6.29 8.55 6.29
N SER A 476 -7.09 9.34 5.58
CA SER A 476 -6.90 10.78 5.48
C SER A 476 -8.15 11.56 5.84
N LEU A 477 -7.95 12.82 6.24
CA LEU A 477 -9.01 13.79 6.43
C LEU A 477 -8.87 14.88 5.37
N LEU A 478 -9.93 15.11 4.59
CA LEU A 478 -10.01 16.21 3.63
C LEU A 478 -10.71 17.42 4.26
N LEU A 479 -10.04 18.57 4.22
CA LEU A 479 -10.55 19.86 4.65
C LEU A 479 -10.61 20.84 3.47
N THR A 480 -11.52 21.80 3.54
CA THR A 480 -11.64 22.92 2.60
C THR A 480 -11.47 24.23 3.38
N PRO A 481 -10.21 24.68 3.56
CA PRO A 481 -9.93 25.89 4.33
C PRO A 481 -10.60 27.13 3.75
N ASP A 482 -11.11 27.99 4.63
CA ASP A 482 -11.44 29.37 4.28
C ASP A 482 -10.17 30.21 4.31
N LEU A 483 -9.65 30.58 3.13
CA LEU A 483 -8.32 31.16 2.98
C LEU A 483 -8.16 32.56 3.58
N GLU A 484 -9.25 33.19 4.03
CA GLU A 484 -9.19 34.47 4.73
C GLU A 484 -8.72 34.32 6.19
N HIS A 485 -8.90 33.14 6.79
CA HIS A 485 -8.64 32.89 8.22
C HIS A 485 -7.94 31.54 8.44
N ILE A 486 -6.64 31.48 8.17
CA ILE A 486 -5.81 30.25 8.19
C ILE A 486 -4.57 30.32 9.08
N GLU A 487 -4.48 31.30 9.98
CA GLU A 487 -3.28 31.58 10.78
C GLU A 487 -2.84 30.39 11.65
N GLN A 488 -3.79 29.59 12.13
CA GLN A 488 -3.55 28.40 12.96
C GLN A 488 -3.46 27.09 12.15
N LEU A 489 -3.50 27.15 10.82
CA LEU A 489 -3.44 25.97 9.95
C LEU A 489 -2.23 25.05 10.27
N PRO A 490 -0.99 25.55 10.44
CA PRO A 490 0.14 24.68 10.78
C PRO A 490 -0.02 23.95 12.12
N ALA A 491 -0.61 24.59 13.13
CA ALA A 491 -0.84 23.97 14.44
C ALA A 491 -1.93 22.88 14.36
N LEU A 492 -3.02 23.17 13.66
CA LEU A 492 -4.10 22.19 13.41
C LEU A 492 -3.58 20.97 12.66
N LEU A 493 -2.80 21.15 11.59
CA LEU A 493 -2.23 20.05 10.81
C LEU A 493 -1.36 19.13 11.67
N LYS A 494 -0.50 19.69 12.53
CA LYS A 494 0.33 18.91 13.47
C LYS A 494 -0.54 18.07 14.40
N SER A 495 -1.65 18.63 14.92
CA SER A 495 -2.60 17.92 15.77
C SER A 495 -3.30 16.78 15.01
N LEU A 496 -3.87 17.05 13.83
CA LEU A 496 -4.62 16.06 13.05
C LEU A 496 -3.73 14.88 12.59
N LEU A 497 -2.47 15.14 12.28
CA LEU A 497 -1.49 14.13 11.88
C LEU A 497 -1.04 13.22 13.05
N THR A 498 -1.47 13.48 14.29
CA THR A 498 -1.29 12.50 15.38
C THR A 498 -2.25 11.32 15.29
N GLN A 499 -3.34 11.44 14.54
CA GLN A 499 -4.44 10.45 14.49
C GLN A 499 -4.84 9.99 13.09
N ASN A 500 -4.39 10.70 12.05
CA ASN A 500 -4.64 10.38 10.66
C ASN A 500 -3.30 10.18 9.95
N ASP A 501 -3.23 9.25 9.00
CA ASP A 501 -2.00 8.99 8.25
C ASP A 501 -1.62 10.20 7.40
N LEU A 502 -2.63 10.82 6.77
CA LEU A 502 -2.51 12.01 5.92
C LEU A 502 -3.58 13.06 6.24
N VAL A 503 -3.34 14.32 5.88
CA VAL A 503 -4.36 15.38 5.83
C VAL A 503 -4.34 16.01 4.43
N ASN A 504 -5.51 16.09 3.80
CA ASN A 504 -5.68 16.70 2.49
C ASN A 504 -6.35 18.07 2.63
N LEU A 505 -5.84 19.08 1.93
CA LEU A 505 -6.44 20.41 1.87
C LEU A 505 -6.90 20.68 0.44
N LYS A 506 -8.19 20.98 0.26
CA LYS A 506 -8.77 21.34 -1.03
C LYS A 506 -8.90 22.85 -1.18
N PHE A 507 -8.44 23.35 -2.31
CA PHE A 507 -8.47 24.76 -2.66
C PHE A 507 -9.24 24.99 -3.97
N ASN A 508 -9.95 26.11 -4.05
CA ASN A 508 -10.38 26.69 -5.31
C ASN A 508 -9.46 27.85 -5.65
N MET A 509 -8.81 27.77 -6.81
CA MET A 509 -7.79 28.72 -7.25
C MET A 509 -8.35 29.92 -8.01
N VAL A 510 -9.56 29.78 -8.59
CA VAL A 510 -10.15 30.81 -9.45
C VAL A 510 -10.28 32.10 -8.66
N ASP A 511 -9.60 33.15 -9.12
CA ASP A 511 -9.53 34.49 -8.50
C ASP A 511 -8.98 34.53 -7.06
N LYS A 512 -8.34 33.45 -6.57
CA LYS A 512 -7.83 33.31 -5.19
C LYS A 512 -6.32 33.04 -5.10
N GLN A 513 -5.57 33.36 -6.16
CA GLN A 513 -4.13 33.09 -6.25
C GLN A 513 -3.32 33.70 -5.09
N LYS A 514 -3.66 34.91 -4.65
CA LYS A 514 -2.95 35.60 -3.56
C LYS A 514 -3.13 34.86 -2.24
N GLN A 515 -4.36 34.48 -1.92
CA GLN A 515 -4.72 33.76 -0.71
C GLN A 515 -4.11 32.34 -0.72
N PHE A 516 -4.08 31.69 -1.89
CA PHE A 516 -3.40 30.41 -2.02
C PHE A 516 -1.88 30.52 -1.76
N LYS A 517 -1.22 31.56 -2.27
CA LYS A 517 0.21 31.79 -1.97
C LYS A 517 0.46 31.99 -0.48
N GLN A 518 -0.40 32.72 0.22
CA GLN A 518 -0.33 32.87 1.67
C GLN A 518 -0.49 31.53 2.40
N ALA A 519 -1.40 30.67 1.94
CA ALA A 519 -1.53 29.31 2.48
C ALA A 519 -0.25 28.49 2.25
N LEU A 520 0.36 28.57 1.06
CA LEU A 520 1.63 27.89 0.78
C LEU A 520 2.79 28.41 1.63
N GLU A 521 2.85 29.72 1.92
CA GLU A 521 3.85 30.30 2.83
C GLU A 521 3.74 29.71 4.24
N LEU A 522 2.52 29.58 4.77
CA LEU A 522 2.28 28.93 6.06
C LEU A 522 2.67 27.45 6.04
N LEU A 523 2.28 26.71 5.00
CA LEU A 523 2.66 25.30 4.84
C LEU A 523 4.18 25.12 4.68
N ASN A 524 4.87 26.11 4.12
CA ASN A 524 6.31 26.06 3.95
C ASN A 524 7.07 26.10 5.28
N THR A 525 6.44 26.63 6.35
CA THR A 525 7.01 26.65 7.72
C THR A 525 7.06 25.27 8.39
N LEU A 526 6.37 24.27 7.84
CA LEU A 526 6.31 22.93 8.40
C LEU A 526 7.60 22.14 8.14
N ASP A 527 8.01 21.34 9.13
CA ASP A 527 9.11 20.38 8.96
C ASP A 527 8.79 19.33 7.87
N ALA A 528 9.84 18.76 7.28
CA ALA A 528 9.74 17.75 6.22
C ALA A 528 8.82 16.57 6.60
N LYS A 529 8.85 16.11 7.86
CA LYS A 529 8.01 15.01 8.36
C LYS A 529 6.50 15.29 8.25
N TYR A 530 6.09 16.55 8.36
CA TYR A 530 4.69 16.95 8.21
C TYR A 530 4.34 17.18 6.73
N LYS A 531 5.22 17.84 5.97
CA LYS A 531 5.04 18.03 4.52
C LYS A 531 4.86 16.71 3.77
N GLN A 532 5.57 15.66 4.18
CA GLN A 532 5.42 14.30 3.64
C GLN A 532 4.02 13.70 3.86
N ARG A 533 3.25 14.19 4.83
CA ARG A 533 1.93 13.67 5.21
C ARG A 533 0.78 14.58 4.82
N ILE A 534 1.05 15.67 4.12
CA ILE A 534 0.04 16.61 3.63
C ILE A 534 -0.21 16.34 2.15
N MET A 535 -1.49 16.30 1.77
CA MET A 535 -1.96 16.28 0.40
C MET A 535 -2.59 17.64 0.06
N LEU A 536 -2.43 18.13 -1.17
CA LEU A 536 -3.06 19.36 -1.64
C LEU A 536 -3.88 19.11 -2.91
N THR A 537 -5.15 19.44 -2.87
CA THR A 537 -6.11 19.23 -3.96
C THR A 537 -6.52 20.57 -4.55
N LEU A 538 -6.38 20.76 -5.87
CA LEU A 538 -6.89 21.93 -6.56
C LEU A 538 -8.18 21.59 -7.32
N THR A 539 -9.21 22.40 -7.17
CA THR A 539 -10.47 22.22 -7.90
C THR A 539 -10.26 22.57 -9.38
N LEU A 540 -10.71 21.72 -10.30
CA LEU A 540 -10.66 22.01 -11.73
C LEU A 540 -11.64 23.14 -12.10
N PRO A 541 -11.23 24.07 -12.97
CA PRO A 541 -12.11 25.14 -13.45
C PRO A 541 -13.02 24.63 -14.58
N GLU A 542 -13.93 25.50 -15.02
CA GLU A 542 -14.76 25.21 -16.20
C GLU A 542 -13.91 25.16 -17.48
N ASN A 543 -14.37 24.39 -18.48
CA ASN A 543 -13.55 24.05 -19.65
C ASN A 543 -13.16 25.24 -20.54
N ASP A 544 -13.99 26.28 -20.58
CA ASP A 544 -13.81 27.48 -21.39
C ASP A 544 -12.95 28.55 -20.71
N GLN A 545 -12.71 28.43 -19.40
CA GLN A 545 -11.92 29.37 -18.60
C GLN A 545 -10.41 29.16 -18.76
N LYS A 546 -9.85 29.42 -19.95
CA LYS A 546 -8.41 29.19 -20.26
C LYS A 546 -7.43 29.79 -19.24
N ASN A 547 -7.72 30.97 -18.72
CA ASN A 547 -6.87 31.62 -17.72
C ASN A 547 -6.86 30.81 -16.41
N ALA A 548 -8.03 30.39 -15.92
CA ALA A 548 -8.15 29.58 -14.72
C ALA A 548 -7.39 28.24 -14.84
N TRP A 549 -7.35 27.62 -16.02
CA TRP A 549 -6.51 26.42 -16.26
C TRP A 549 -5.02 26.69 -16.07
N GLN A 550 -4.53 27.87 -16.50
CA GLN A 550 -3.14 28.28 -16.26
C GLN A 550 -2.88 28.56 -14.77
N GLU A 551 -3.87 29.11 -14.05
CA GLU A 551 -3.76 29.33 -12.60
C GLU A 551 -3.62 28.02 -11.83
N VAL A 552 -4.44 27.01 -12.17
CA VAL A 552 -4.31 25.67 -11.57
C VAL A 552 -2.96 25.06 -11.91
N LYS A 553 -2.52 25.14 -13.18
CA LYS A 553 -1.19 24.67 -13.58
C LYS A 553 -0.08 25.31 -12.76
N GLN A 554 -0.11 26.64 -12.59
CA GLN A 554 0.89 27.36 -11.80
C GLN A 554 0.81 26.98 -10.32
N GLY A 555 -0.39 26.81 -9.78
CA GLY A 555 -0.62 26.36 -8.41
C GLY A 555 0.03 25.00 -8.13
N LEU A 556 -0.07 24.04 -9.06
CA LEU A 556 0.59 22.73 -8.92
C LEU A 556 2.13 22.86 -8.87
N PHE A 557 2.73 23.74 -9.70
CA PHE A 557 4.18 24.01 -9.61
C PHE A 557 4.57 24.71 -8.31
N ASP A 558 3.73 25.61 -7.82
CA ASP A 558 3.98 26.32 -6.56
C ASP A 558 3.94 25.34 -5.36
N ILE A 559 3.04 24.34 -5.39
CA ILE A 559 3.00 23.24 -4.41
C ILE A 559 4.34 22.47 -4.40
N GLN A 560 4.83 22.08 -5.57
CA GLN A 560 6.09 21.34 -5.69
C GLN A 560 7.27 22.15 -5.15
N ARG A 561 7.29 23.47 -5.39
CA ARG A 561 8.36 24.37 -4.96
C ARG A 561 8.55 24.42 -3.44
N ILE A 562 7.48 24.21 -2.66
CA ILE A 562 7.56 24.18 -1.19
C ILE A 562 7.86 22.77 -0.63
N GLY A 563 8.10 21.79 -1.50
CA GLY A 563 8.51 20.43 -1.14
C GLY A 563 7.37 19.47 -0.77
N ILE A 564 6.12 19.81 -1.14
CA ILE A 564 4.98 18.89 -0.97
C ILE A 564 4.84 18.05 -2.25
N GLN A 565 4.93 16.73 -2.10
CA GLN A 565 4.93 15.76 -3.21
C GLN A 565 3.62 14.98 -3.36
N LYS A 566 2.58 15.36 -2.60
CA LYS A 566 1.26 14.74 -2.69
C LYS A 566 0.26 15.81 -3.10
N PHE A 567 -0.10 15.83 -4.36
CA PHE A 567 -0.99 16.84 -4.89
C PHE A 567 -1.76 16.35 -6.10
N GLY A 568 -2.84 17.04 -6.43
CA GLY A 568 -3.70 16.61 -7.51
C GLY A 568 -4.87 17.53 -7.72
N VAL A 569 -5.83 17.04 -8.49
CA VAL A 569 -7.00 17.84 -8.88
C VAL A 569 -8.31 17.12 -8.60
N ASP A 570 -9.34 17.90 -8.28
CA ASP A 570 -10.71 17.41 -8.06
C ASP A 570 -11.67 17.83 -9.17
N GLY A 571 -12.64 16.96 -9.45
CA GLY A 571 -13.64 17.17 -10.50
C GLY A 571 -13.21 16.63 -11.87
N TYR A 572 -12.31 15.64 -11.92
CA TYR A 572 -11.92 14.99 -13.17
C TYR A 572 -13.15 14.32 -13.80
N SER A 573 -13.31 14.49 -15.11
CA SER A 573 -14.39 13.87 -15.87
C SER A 573 -14.05 13.64 -17.33
N PRO A 574 -14.80 12.78 -18.05
CA PRO A 574 -14.66 12.65 -19.50
C PRO A 574 -14.78 13.98 -20.26
N LYS A 575 -15.55 14.95 -19.73
CA LYS A 575 -15.78 16.25 -20.36
C LYS A 575 -14.56 17.17 -20.31
N ASN A 576 -13.80 17.14 -19.21
CA ASN A 576 -12.63 18.01 -19.00
C ASN A 576 -11.30 17.29 -19.16
N SER A 577 -11.30 15.97 -19.39
CA SER A 577 -10.07 15.18 -19.49
C SER A 577 -9.10 15.71 -20.55
N LYS A 578 -9.59 16.25 -21.68
CA LYS A 578 -8.71 16.82 -22.70
C LYS A 578 -7.91 18.00 -22.12
N ASN A 579 -8.58 18.92 -21.43
CA ASN A 579 -7.93 20.07 -20.80
C ASN A 579 -6.98 19.63 -19.68
N VAL A 580 -7.33 18.62 -18.89
CA VAL A 580 -6.41 18.07 -17.86
C VAL A 580 -5.10 17.63 -18.50
N HIS A 581 -5.15 16.88 -19.61
CA HIS A 581 -3.92 16.47 -20.29
C HIS A 581 -3.20 17.63 -20.97
N GLU A 582 -3.93 18.56 -21.60
CA GLU A 582 -3.32 19.70 -22.31
C GLU A 582 -2.61 20.67 -21.35
N TYR A 583 -3.25 21.02 -20.23
CA TYR A 583 -2.74 22.03 -19.31
C TYR A 583 -1.92 21.42 -18.17
N LEU A 584 -2.30 20.25 -17.66
CA LEU A 584 -1.81 19.73 -16.37
C LEU A 584 -0.91 18.49 -16.50
N TYR A 585 -0.69 17.94 -17.69
CA TYR A 585 0.20 16.80 -17.86
C TYR A 585 1.61 17.08 -17.31
N ASN A 586 2.21 18.22 -17.64
CA ASN A 586 3.56 18.55 -17.18
C ASN A 586 3.70 18.58 -15.64
N PRO A 587 2.89 19.34 -14.88
CA PRO A 587 3.02 19.33 -13.43
C PRO A 587 2.53 18.04 -12.75
N MET A 588 1.68 17.22 -13.37
CA MET A 588 1.11 16.03 -12.72
C MET A 588 1.75 14.71 -13.13
N SER A 589 2.36 14.62 -14.30
CA SER A 589 2.92 13.37 -14.80
C SER A 589 4.15 12.96 -14.00
N LEU A 590 4.27 11.67 -13.71
CA LEU A 590 5.48 11.08 -13.12
C LEU A 590 6.51 10.64 -14.16
N ASN A 591 6.24 10.88 -15.45
CA ASN A 591 7.24 10.66 -16.48
C ASN A 591 8.40 11.66 -16.32
N SER A 592 9.62 11.18 -16.53
CA SER A 592 10.83 12.00 -16.49
C SER A 592 10.95 13.02 -17.63
N SER A 593 10.12 12.91 -18.68
CA SER A 593 10.12 13.83 -19.83
C SER A 593 8.74 13.97 -20.46
N SER A 594 8.42 15.18 -20.92
CA SER A 594 7.20 15.45 -21.70
C SER A 594 7.24 14.85 -23.10
N VAL A 595 8.42 14.50 -23.62
CA VAL A 595 8.59 13.80 -24.90
C VAL A 595 8.06 12.35 -24.84
N MET A 596 7.98 11.79 -23.63
CA MET A 596 7.40 10.46 -23.40
C MET A 596 5.86 10.48 -23.38
N TYR A 597 5.25 11.65 -23.57
CA TYR A 597 3.80 11.74 -23.73
C TYR A 597 3.40 11.13 -25.07
N GLN A 598 2.66 10.02 -25.02
CA GLN A 598 2.01 9.48 -26.21
C GLN A 598 0.62 10.12 -26.37
N PRO A 599 0.42 10.98 -27.39
CA PRO A 599 -0.88 11.60 -27.61
C PRO A 599 -1.92 10.57 -28.06
N PHE A 600 -3.18 10.91 -27.80
CA PHE A 600 -4.42 10.11 -27.90
C PHE A 600 -4.72 9.38 -29.22
N ALA A 601 -3.85 9.42 -30.24
CA ALA A 601 -4.16 8.94 -31.58
C ALA A 601 -4.05 7.42 -31.80
N GLY A 602 -3.50 6.65 -30.84
CA GLY A 602 -3.27 5.20 -31.03
C GLY A 602 -4.21 4.25 -30.27
N LEU A 603 -4.82 4.68 -29.16
CA LEU A 603 -5.48 3.76 -28.20
C LEU A 603 -7.00 3.67 -28.31
N ALA A 604 -7.63 4.54 -29.11
CA ALA A 604 -9.10 4.53 -29.27
C ALA A 604 -9.63 3.35 -30.10
N ASN A 605 -8.77 2.64 -30.83
CA ASN A 605 -9.16 1.51 -31.70
C ASN A 605 -8.91 0.12 -31.09
N GLU A 606 -8.31 0.01 -29.90
CA GLU A 606 -8.01 -1.28 -29.26
C GLU A 606 -8.86 -1.53 -28.01
N GLY A 607 -10.09 -1.03 -28.00
CA GLY A 607 -11.13 -1.47 -27.07
C GLY A 607 -11.66 -2.88 -27.39
N LYS A 608 -10.78 -3.87 -27.53
CA LYS A 608 -11.12 -5.31 -27.60
C LYS A 608 -9.95 -6.19 -27.15
N LYS A 609 -9.88 -6.47 -25.84
CA LYS A 609 -9.83 -7.81 -25.22
C LYS A 609 -9.52 -7.70 -23.74
#